data_AF-A0A7S1X1P8-F1
#
_entry.id   AF-A0A7S1X1P8-F1
#
_cell.length_a   1.000
_cell.length_b   1.000
_cell.length_c   1.000
_cell.angle_alpha   90.00
_cell.angle_beta   90.00
_cell.angle_gamma   90.00
#
_symmetry.space_group_name_H-M   'P 1'
#
loop_
_entity.id
_entity.type
_entity.pdbx_description
1 polymer ?
#
loop_
_entity_poly.entity_id
_entity_poly.type
_entity_poly.pdbx_seq_one_letter_code
_entity_poly.pdbx_strand_id
1 'polypeptide(L)'
;GHLSVRKSGVTLKIDVGASLQFIAQAELYPKIPYPEYPNKPSYPPPPAGCHSALLSVRNVDHFTITGGGEIDGNGEFHVWDHVPPVSMIYALNADYVTITNVTVKEPAVIALHAQFSQHVLFEDVDIVVS
;
A
#
# COMPACT_ATOMS: atom_id res chain seq x y z
N GLY A 1 1.99 3.11 12.04
CA GLY A 1 2.54 1.74 12.01
C GLY A 1 2.26 1.14 10.65
N HIS A 2 2.99 0.11 10.23
CA HIS A 2 2.76 -0.60 8.96
C HIS A 2 1.64 -1.65 9.10
N LEU A 3 0.79 -1.79 8.09
CA LEU A 3 -0.20 -2.87 8.00
C LEU A 3 0.20 -3.90 6.94
N SER A 4 0.48 -5.14 7.36
CA SER A 4 0.75 -6.27 6.46
C SER A 4 -0.41 -7.26 6.43
N VAL A 5 -1.06 -7.41 5.28
CA VAL A 5 -2.09 -8.43 5.04
C VAL A 5 -1.47 -9.60 4.27
N ARG A 6 -1.46 -10.78 4.91
CA ARG A 6 -0.99 -12.05 4.33
C ARG A 6 -2.06 -13.14 4.36
N LYS A 7 -3.30 -12.79 4.71
CA LYS A 7 -4.42 -13.70 4.82
C LYS A 7 -5.46 -13.38 3.74
N SER A 8 -5.90 -14.43 3.04
CA SER A 8 -6.97 -14.39 2.04
C SER A 8 -8.36 -14.17 2.67
N GLY A 9 -9.30 -13.64 1.89
CA GLY A 9 -10.70 -13.41 2.31
C GLY A 9 -10.84 -12.33 3.39
N VAL A 10 -9.96 -11.33 3.39
CA VAL A 10 -9.98 -10.25 4.40
C VAL A 10 -10.60 -8.98 3.81
N THR A 11 -11.48 -8.36 4.59
CA THR A 11 -12.02 -7.03 4.31
C THR A 11 -11.58 -6.05 5.39
N LEU A 12 -10.92 -4.98 4.98
CA LEU A 12 -10.67 -3.80 5.81
C LEU A 12 -11.77 -2.78 5.54
N LYS A 13 -12.68 -2.61 6.51
CA LYS A 13 -13.73 -1.60 6.44
C LYS A 13 -13.32 -0.37 7.26
N ILE A 14 -13.28 0.80 6.61
CA ILE A 14 -12.98 2.09 7.21
C ILE A 14 -14.26 2.92 7.12
N ASP A 15 -14.96 3.05 8.24
CA ASP A 15 -16.26 3.72 8.27
C ASP A 15 -16.15 5.22 7.94
N VAL A 16 -17.24 5.79 7.44
CA VAL A 16 -17.35 7.24 7.19
C VAL A 16 -16.96 8.04 8.45
N GLY A 17 -16.04 8.98 8.27
CA GLY A 17 -15.51 9.82 9.36
C GLY A 17 -14.38 9.16 10.17
N ALA A 18 -14.05 7.89 9.93
CA ALA A 18 -12.84 7.28 10.46
C ALA A 18 -11.65 7.55 9.53
N SER A 19 -10.46 7.69 10.11
CA SER A 19 -9.20 7.81 9.38
C SER A 19 -8.19 6.78 9.88
N LEU A 20 -7.60 6.04 8.93
CA LEU A 20 -6.42 5.21 9.16
C LEU A 20 -5.19 6.06 8.84
N GLN A 21 -4.60 6.66 9.88
CA GLN A 21 -3.43 7.53 9.73
C GLN A 21 -2.12 6.76 9.94
N PHE A 22 -1.21 6.89 8.99
CA PHE A 22 0.15 6.36 9.05
C PHE A 22 1.12 7.32 9.74
N ILE A 23 2.23 6.78 10.24
CA ILE A 23 3.24 7.57 10.98
C ILE A 23 4.24 8.14 9.97
N ALA A 24 4.52 9.45 10.04
CA ALA A 24 5.54 10.14 9.26
C ALA A 24 6.97 9.93 9.82
N GLN A 25 7.35 8.67 10.08
CA GLN A 25 8.69 8.29 10.55
C GLN A 25 9.14 7.07 9.74
N ALA A 26 9.83 7.33 8.64
CA ALA A 26 10.24 6.32 7.66
C ALA A 26 11.05 5.17 8.26
N GLU A 27 11.89 5.46 9.25
CA GLU A 27 12.71 4.51 9.99
C GLU A 27 11.90 3.44 10.73
N LEU A 28 10.62 3.69 11.01
CA LEU A 28 9.72 2.72 11.65
C LEU A 28 9.12 1.71 10.65
N TYR A 29 9.31 1.91 9.35
CA TYR A 29 8.84 0.98 8.33
C TYR A 29 9.91 -0.08 8.08
N PRO A 30 9.57 -1.38 8.16
CA PRO A 30 10.54 -2.44 7.95
C PRO A 30 11.08 -2.38 6.53
N LYS A 31 12.40 -2.53 6.38
CA LYS A 31 13.03 -2.76 5.08
C LYS A 31 12.59 -4.13 4.57
N ILE A 32 12.20 -4.21 3.30
CA ILE A 32 11.83 -5.49 2.70
C ILE A 32 13.13 -6.23 2.34
N PRO A 33 13.39 -7.43 2.90
CA PRO A 33 14.55 -8.23 2.49
C PRO A 33 14.38 -8.74 1.06
N TYR A 34 15.47 -8.70 0.29
CA TYR A 34 15.57 -9.38 -1.00
C TYR A 34 15.75 -10.90 -0.78
N PRO A 35 15.12 -11.83 -1.54
CA PRO A 35 14.24 -11.69 -2.68
C PRO A 35 12.81 -12.13 -2.32
N GLU A 36 12.02 -11.30 -1.64
CA GLU A 36 10.56 -11.58 -1.55
C GLU A 36 9.84 -11.43 -2.91
N TYR A 37 10.56 -11.05 -3.97
CA TYR A 37 10.06 -11.01 -5.34
C TYR A 37 10.14 -12.41 -5.96
N PRO A 38 9.03 -12.98 -6.46
CA PRO A 38 9.12 -14.18 -7.26
C PRO A 38 10.04 -13.90 -8.45
N ASN A 39 11.07 -14.73 -8.64
CA ASN A 39 12.04 -14.63 -9.74
C ASN A 39 11.32 -14.54 -11.09
N LYS A 40 11.00 -13.34 -11.54
CA LYS A 40 10.60 -13.05 -12.92
C LYS A 40 11.78 -12.38 -13.60
N PRO A 41 12.36 -12.98 -14.66
CA PRO A 41 13.62 -12.52 -15.27
C PRO A 41 13.54 -11.15 -15.97
N SER A 42 12.39 -10.48 -15.96
CA SER A 42 12.11 -9.27 -16.75
C SER A 42 12.07 -7.97 -15.96
N TYR A 43 12.27 -7.98 -14.64
CA TYR A 43 12.30 -6.75 -13.84
C TYR A 43 13.64 -6.61 -13.12
N PRO A 44 14.30 -5.45 -13.18
CA PRO A 44 15.45 -5.20 -12.33
C PRO A 44 14.99 -5.38 -10.88
N PRO A 45 15.80 -6.04 -10.04
CA PRO A 45 15.49 -6.13 -8.63
C PRO A 45 15.27 -4.72 -8.09
N PRO A 46 14.27 -4.50 -7.21
CA PRO A 46 14.15 -3.22 -6.55
C PRO A 46 15.47 -2.95 -5.81
N PRO A 47 15.92 -1.69 -5.77
CA PRO A 47 17.15 -1.34 -5.07
C PRO A 47 17.09 -1.91 -3.65
N ALA A 48 18.16 -2.59 -3.24
CA ALA A 48 18.24 -3.18 -1.92
C ALA A 48 17.97 -2.09 -0.86
N GLY A 49 17.01 -2.33 0.03
CA GLY A 49 16.68 -1.40 1.12
C GLY A 49 15.41 -0.56 0.94
N CYS A 50 14.53 -0.86 -0.01
CA CYS A 50 13.18 -0.29 -0.02
C CYS A 50 12.41 -0.57 1.27
N HIS A 51 11.74 0.46 1.80
CA HIS A 51 10.83 0.30 2.93
C HIS A 51 9.52 -0.37 2.49
N SER A 52 8.88 -1.08 3.41
CA SER A 52 7.55 -1.63 3.16
C SER A 52 6.56 -0.51 2.89
N ALA A 53 5.63 -0.77 1.96
CA ALA A 53 4.45 0.05 1.77
C ALA A 53 3.69 0.27 3.09
N LEU A 54 2.95 1.38 3.20
CA LEU A 54 2.19 1.71 4.41
C LEU A 54 1.14 0.61 4.73
N LEU A 55 0.42 0.17 3.69
CA LEU A 55 -0.42 -1.02 3.67
C LEU A 55 0.08 -1.96 2.57
N SER A 56 0.50 -3.15 2.94
CA SER A 56 0.95 -4.18 1.99
C SER A 56 0.06 -5.41 2.01
N VAL A 57 -0.39 -5.83 0.83
CA VAL A 57 -1.23 -7.00 0.58
C VAL A 57 -0.40 -7.99 -0.23
N ARG A 58 -0.01 -9.13 0.34
CA ARG A 58 0.98 -10.03 -0.29
C ARG A 58 0.55 -11.48 -0.29
N ASN A 59 0.64 -12.13 -1.44
CA ASN A 59 0.34 -13.57 -1.60
C ASN A 59 -1.04 -13.92 -1.05
N VAL A 60 -2.04 -13.08 -1.34
CA VAL A 60 -3.41 -13.28 -0.87
C VAL A 60 -4.33 -13.47 -2.07
N ASP A 61 -5.45 -14.13 -1.78
CA ASP A 61 -6.58 -14.28 -2.68
C ASP A 61 -7.79 -13.63 -2.01
N HIS A 62 -8.53 -12.77 -2.73
CA HIS A 62 -9.65 -11.99 -2.21
C HIS A 62 -9.29 -11.05 -1.05
N PHE A 63 -8.96 -9.80 -1.37
CA PHE A 63 -8.78 -8.74 -0.38
C PHE A 63 -9.59 -7.51 -0.76
N THR A 64 -10.24 -6.88 0.23
CA THR A 64 -11.07 -5.70 0.01
C THR A 64 -10.76 -4.59 0.99
N ILE A 65 -10.68 -3.35 0.50
CA ILE A 65 -10.74 -2.12 1.30
C ILE A 65 -12.01 -1.36 0.91
N THR A 66 -12.82 -0.95 1.90
CA THR A 66 -14.04 -0.16 1.65
C THR A 66 -14.53 0.61 2.87
N GLY A 67 -15.64 1.35 2.76
CA GLY A 67 -16.43 1.84 3.91
C GLY A 67 -16.69 3.35 3.95
N GLY A 68 -16.09 4.12 3.04
CA GLY A 68 -16.27 5.57 2.90
C GLY A 68 -15.37 6.42 3.79
N GLY A 69 -14.46 5.82 4.54
CA GLY A 69 -13.48 6.52 5.37
C GLY A 69 -12.17 6.85 4.66
N GLU A 70 -11.23 7.38 5.42
CA GLU A 70 -9.95 7.90 4.92
C GLU A 70 -8.77 7.00 5.28
N ILE A 71 -7.79 6.94 4.39
CA ILE A 71 -6.46 6.42 4.64
C ILE A 71 -5.51 7.60 4.42
N ASP A 72 -4.79 8.02 5.46
CA ASP A 72 -3.86 9.15 5.41
C ASP A 72 -2.42 8.65 5.51
N GLY A 73 -1.64 8.91 4.45
CA GLY A 73 -0.26 8.47 4.31
C GLY A 73 0.73 9.30 5.10
N ASN A 74 0.30 10.48 5.59
CA ASN A 74 1.12 11.44 6.31
C ASN A 74 2.40 11.80 5.52
N GLY A 75 2.17 12.05 4.23
CA GLY A 75 3.17 12.10 3.17
C GLY A 75 3.88 13.43 2.98
N GLU A 76 3.86 14.35 3.96
CA GLU A 76 4.54 15.65 3.82
C GLU A 76 5.96 15.48 3.26
N PHE A 77 6.20 16.10 2.10
CA PHE A 77 7.27 15.79 1.14
C PHE A 77 8.67 15.68 1.79
N HIS A 78 8.94 16.50 2.80
CA HIS A 78 10.24 16.58 3.48
C HIS A 78 10.60 15.34 4.31
N VAL A 79 9.62 14.53 4.73
CA VAL A 79 9.88 13.34 5.55
C VAL A 79 10.40 12.17 4.68
N TRP A 80 10.07 12.17 3.39
CA TRP A 80 10.33 11.04 2.48
C TRP A 80 11.46 11.29 1.47
N ASP A 81 11.99 12.52 1.40
CA ASP A 81 13.05 12.96 0.47
C ASP A 81 14.38 12.18 0.55
N HIS A 82 14.60 11.44 1.65
CA HIS A 82 15.83 10.67 1.89
C HIS A 82 15.60 9.17 2.07
N VAL A 83 14.38 8.72 1.79
CA VAL A 83 13.94 7.36 2.05
C VAL A 83 13.59 6.72 0.71
N PRO A 84 14.09 5.49 0.43
CA PRO A 84 13.67 4.75 -0.75
C PRO A 84 12.13 4.71 -0.87
N PRO A 85 11.57 4.94 -2.06
CA PRO A 85 10.16 5.29 -2.24
C PRO A 85 9.21 4.25 -1.64
N VAL A 86 8.18 4.74 -0.94
CA VAL A 86 7.19 3.92 -0.24
C VAL A 86 5.84 4.06 -0.94
N SER A 87 5.32 2.96 -1.48
CA SER A 87 3.92 2.91 -1.92
C SER A 87 3.01 2.98 -0.69
N MET A 88 1.89 3.68 -0.77
CA MET A 88 0.93 3.75 0.33
C MET A 88 0.13 2.45 0.41
N ILE A 89 -0.55 2.05 -0.66
CA ILE A 89 -1.20 0.74 -0.76
C ILE A 89 -0.52 -0.08 -1.84
N TYR A 90 0.01 -1.25 -1.47
CA TYR A 90 0.76 -2.12 -2.37
C TYR A 90 0.24 -3.56 -2.36
N ALA A 91 -0.30 -4.01 -3.49
CA ALA A 91 -0.70 -5.40 -3.73
C ALA A 91 0.36 -6.15 -4.55
N LEU A 92 1.05 -7.09 -3.92
CA LEU A 92 2.11 -7.91 -4.55
C LEU A 92 1.68 -9.37 -4.63
N ASN A 93 1.69 -9.93 -5.84
CA ASN A 93 1.34 -11.33 -6.09
C ASN A 93 -0.01 -11.69 -5.43
N ALA A 94 -1.00 -10.82 -5.61
CA ALA A 94 -2.34 -10.98 -5.06
C ALA A 94 -3.35 -11.22 -6.17
N ASP A 95 -4.38 -12.02 -5.89
CA ASP A 95 -5.50 -12.24 -6.80
C ASP A 95 -6.80 -11.71 -6.17
N TYR A 96 -7.69 -11.16 -6.99
CA TYR A 96 -8.94 -10.53 -6.55
C TYR A 96 -8.75 -9.45 -5.46
N VAL A 97 -8.17 -8.31 -5.85
CA VAL A 97 -7.99 -7.16 -4.94
C VAL A 97 -8.95 -6.05 -5.33
N THR A 98 -9.80 -5.63 -4.39
CA THR A 98 -10.73 -4.52 -4.57
C THR A 98 -10.43 -3.40 -3.56
N ILE A 99 -10.22 -2.19 -4.05
CA ILE A 99 -10.18 -0.98 -3.21
C ILE A 99 -11.28 -0.07 -3.73
N THR A 100 -12.27 0.22 -2.88
CA THR A 100 -13.43 0.99 -3.33
C THR A 100 -14.07 1.83 -2.25
N ASN A 101 -14.60 2.99 -2.63
CA ASN A 101 -15.32 3.90 -1.74
C ASN A 101 -14.46 4.25 -0.52
N VAL A 102 -13.29 4.84 -0.78
CA VAL A 102 -12.35 5.35 0.24
C VAL A 102 -11.63 6.58 -0.27
N THR A 103 -11.18 7.42 0.66
CA THR A 103 -10.27 8.53 0.36
C THR A 103 -8.85 8.14 0.73
N VAL A 104 -7.89 8.40 -0.16
CA VAL A 104 -6.46 8.22 0.04
C VAL A 104 -5.81 9.60 0.03
N LYS A 105 -5.28 10.01 1.18
CA LYS A 105 -4.72 11.35 1.40
C LYS A 105 -3.21 11.29 1.63
N GLU A 106 -2.51 12.28 1.09
CA GLU A 106 -1.08 12.52 1.32
C GLU A 106 -0.21 11.26 1.17
N PRO A 107 -0.21 10.61 -0.01
CA PRO A 107 0.65 9.47 -0.26
C PRO A 107 2.12 9.92 -0.25
N ALA A 108 2.98 9.17 0.45
CA ALA A 108 4.42 9.46 0.49
C ALA A 108 5.07 9.49 -0.91
N VAL A 109 4.69 8.55 -1.80
CA VAL A 109 5.18 8.52 -3.19
C VAL A 109 4.11 8.00 -4.15
N ILE A 110 3.74 6.72 -4.04
CA ILE A 110 2.75 6.08 -4.93
C ILE A 110 1.52 5.74 -4.10
N ALA A 111 0.36 6.33 -4.41
CA ALA A 111 -0.88 6.08 -3.65
C ALA A 111 -1.32 4.60 -3.73
N LEU A 112 -1.49 4.08 -4.96
CA LEU A 112 -1.98 2.73 -5.23
C LEU A 112 -1.01 2.03 -6.18
N HIS A 113 -0.57 0.83 -5.81
CA HIS A 113 0.35 0.05 -6.62
C HIS A 113 -0.04 -1.43 -6.57
N ALA A 114 -0.15 -2.06 -7.74
CA ALA A 114 -0.33 -3.50 -7.87
C ALA A 114 0.74 -4.08 -8.78
N GLN A 115 1.45 -5.10 -8.31
CA GLN A 115 2.52 -5.76 -9.06
C GLN A 115 2.38 -7.27 -8.99
N PHE A 116 2.48 -7.92 -10.14
CA PHE A 116 2.28 -9.37 -10.30
C PHE A 116 0.92 -9.86 -9.78
N SER A 117 -0.05 -8.96 -9.70
CA SER A 117 -1.39 -9.24 -9.21
C SER A 117 -2.37 -9.37 -10.38
N GLN A 118 -3.45 -10.13 -10.19
CA GLN A 118 -4.52 -10.32 -11.16
C GLN A 118 -5.86 -9.90 -10.56
N HIS A 119 -6.83 -9.59 -11.43
CA HIS A 119 -8.19 -9.17 -11.05
C HIS A 119 -8.20 -8.05 -9.99
N VAL A 120 -7.50 -6.95 -10.29
CA VAL A 120 -7.39 -5.79 -9.41
C VAL A 120 -8.39 -4.71 -9.86
N LEU A 121 -9.22 -4.24 -8.92
CA LEU A 121 -10.19 -3.17 -9.13
C LEU A 121 -9.91 -2.03 -8.14
N PHE A 122 -9.70 -0.83 -8.69
CA PHE A 122 -9.74 0.43 -7.94
C PHE A 122 -10.91 1.24 -8.50
N GLU A 123 -11.92 1.49 -7.69
CA GLU A 123 -13.18 2.13 -8.12
C GLU A 123 -13.67 3.07 -7.01
N ASP A 124 -14.11 4.28 -7.34
CA ASP A 124 -14.55 5.26 -6.34
C ASP A 124 -13.49 5.50 -5.24
N VAL A 125 -12.24 5.69 -5.67
CA VAL A 125 -11.13 6.06 -4.79
C VAL A 125 -10.73 7.50 -5.06
N ASP A 126 -10.95 8.37 -4.08
CA ASP A 126 -10.54 9.76 -4.14
C ASP A 126 -9.08 9.90 -3.67
N ILE A 127 -8.20 10.40 -4.54
CA ILE A 127 -6.79 10.66 -4.18
C ILE A 127 -6.59 12.15 -3.98
N VAL A 128 -6.18 12.53 -2.76
CA VAL A 128 -5.96 13.92 -2.35
C VAL A 128 -4.47 14.15 -2.09
N VAL A 129 -3.89 15.12 -2.80
CA VAL A 129 -2.49 15.55 -2.65
C VAL A 129 -2.50 17.04 -2.30
N SER A 130 -1.88 17.40 -1.18
CA SER A 130 -1.74 18.76 -0.64
C SER A 130 -0.34 19.33 -0.90
#